data_AF-A0AAV8BDG1-F1
#
_entry.id   AF-A0AAV8BDG1-F1
#
_cell.length_a   1.000
_cell.length_b   1.000
_cell.length_c   1.000
_cell.angle_alpha   90.00
_cell.angle_beta   90.00
_cell.angle_gamma   90.00
#
_symmetry.space_group_name_H-M   'P 1'
#
loop_
_entity.id
_entity.type
_entity.pdbx_description
1 polymer ?
#
loop_
_entity_poly.entity_id
_entity_poly.type
_entity_poly.pdbx_seq_one_letter_code
_entity_poly.pdbx_strand_id
1 'polypeptide(L)'
;MFPMVTGFMNYGQQTIRAARYIGQSFIITLSHTNRLPVTIQYPYEKSIMSERFRGRIHFEFDKCIACEVCVRVCPIDLPVVDWRLERDIQKKQLLNYKYELSTYDRHELNYNQIALGRLPISIIGDYTIKQLGIRLQSK
;
A
#
# COMPACT_ATOMS: atom_id res chain seq x y z
N MET A 1 13.21 -60.30 -25.12
CA MET A 1 12.60 -60.29 -23.77
C MET A 1 13.32 -59.36 -22.77
N PHE A 2 14.60 -59.04 -22.94
CA PHE A 2 15.36 -58.10 -22.08
C PHE A 2 14.94 -56.61 -22.10
N PRO A 3 14.56 -55.97 -23.23
CA PRO A 3 14.31 -54.52 -23.25
C PRO A 3 13.02 -54.11 -22.50
N MET A 4 12.04 -55.01 -22.43
CA MET A 4 10.79 -54.78 -21.71
C MET A 4 11.00 -54.80 -20.19
N VAL A 5 11.88 -55.67 -19.70
CA VAL A 5 12.24 -55.77 -18.28
C VAL A 5 13.03 -54.53 -17.83
N THR A 6 13.98 -54.06 -18.64
CA THR A 6 14.72 -52.82 -18.36
C THR A 6 13.81 -51.58 -18.35
N GLY A 7 12.81 -51.53 -19.24
CA GLY A 7 11.81 -50.46 -19.26
C GLY A 7 10.97 -50.41 -17.98
N PHE A 8 10.50 -51.58 -17.52
CA PHE A 8 9.74 -51.69 -16.26
C PHE A 8 10.57 -51.27 -15.05
N MET A 9 11.83 -51.70 -14.97
CA MET A 9 12.73 -51.29 -13.88
C MET A 9 13.00 -49.78 -13.88
N ASN A 10 13.20 -49.17 -15.05
CA ASN A 10 13.40 -47.73 -15.18
C ASN A 10 12.15 -46.92 -14.78
N TYR A 11 10.95 -47.39 -15.16
CA TYR A 11 9.69 -46.79 -14.74
C TYR A 11 9.49 -46.90 -13.21
N GLY A 12 9.78 -48.06 -12.62
CA GLY A 12 9.72 -48.24 -11.17
C GLY A 12 10.68 -47.29 -10.42
N GLN A 13 11.90 -47.13 -10.93
CA GLN A 13 12.86 -46.16 -10.36
C GLN A 13 12.37 -44.71 -10.47
N GLN A 14 11.73 -44.33 -11.59
CA GLN A 14 11.14 -42.99 -11.76
C GLN A 14 10.01 -42.76 -10.75
N THR A 15 9.10 -43.73 -10.57
CA THR A 15 8.00 -43.64 -9.61
C THR A 15 8.49 -43.50 -8.17
N ILE A 16 9.53 -44.24 -7.77
CA ILE A 16 10.14 -44.13 -6.42
C ILE A 16 10.78 -42.75 -6.22
N ARG A 17 11.46 -42.21 -7.24
CA ARG A 17 12.02 -40.86 -7.18
C ARG A 17 10.92 -39.81 -7.03
N ALA A 18 9.85 -39.91 -7.81
CA ALA A 18 8.70 -39.02 -7.72
C ALA A 18 8.04 -39.08 -6.33
N ALA A 19 7.80 -40.27 -5.79
CA ALA A 19 7.22 -40.46 -4.46
C ALA A 19 8.09 -39.84 -3.35
N ARG A 20 9.43 -39.95 -3.45
CA ARG A 20 10.35 -39.31 -2.49
C ARG A 20 10.25 -37.78 -2.53
N TYR A 21 10.19 -37.19 -3.71
CA TYR A 21 10.03 -35.74 -3.84
C TYR A 21 8.68 -35.26 -3.27
N ILE A 22 7.60 -35.99 -3.55
CA ILE A 22 6.28 -35.69 -2.97
C ILE A 22 6.32 -35.77 -1.44
N GLY A 23 6.95 -36.81 -0.89
CA GLY A 23 7.12 -36.97 0.55
C GLY A 23 7.91 -35.82 1.18
N GLN A 24 9.02 -35.39 0.55
CA GLN A 24 9.78 -34.22 0.99
C GLN A 24 8.93 -32.94 0.99
N SER A 25 8.16 -32.71 -0.06
CA SER A 25 7.25 -31.56 -0.13
C SER A 25 6.19 -31.59 0.96
N PHE A 26 5.59 -32.76 1.23
CA PHE A 26 4.57 -32.91 2.26
C PHE A 26 5.12 -32.69 3.67
N ILE A 27 6.35 -33.13 3.95
CA ILE A 27 7.02 -32.87 5.23
C ILE A 27 7.23 -31.36 5.42
N ILE A 28 7.62 -30.65 4.36
CA ILE A 28 7.82 -29.20 4.42
C ILE A 28 6.50 -28.48 4.65
N THR A 29 5.42 -28.84 3.94
CA THR A 29 4.11 -28.20 4.14
C THR A 29 3.56 -28.48 5.54
N LEU A 30 3.70 -29.71 6.04
CA LEU A 30 3.32 -30.06 7.40
C LEU A 30 4.15 -29.31 8.45
N SER A 31 5.43 -29.04 8.18
CA SER A 31 6.25 -28.21 9.09
C SER A 31 5.77 -26.76 9.20
N HIS A 32 5.04 -26.24 8.20
CA HIS A 32 4.49 -24.89 8.24
C HIS A 32 3.19 -24.77 9.06
N THR A 33 2.44 -25.86 9.24
CA THR A 33 1.20 -25.82 10.06
C THR A 33 1.48 -25.64 11.55
N ASN A 34 2.66 -26.06 12.01
CA ASN A 34 3.11 -25.88 13.39
C ASN A 34 3.70 -24.48 13.67
N ARG A 35 3.77 -23.59 12.67
CA ARG A 35 4.25 -22.21 12.87
C ARG A 35 3.08 -21.30 13.24
N LEU A 36 3.34 -20.33 14.10
CA LEU A 36 2.38 -19.26 14.38
C LEU A 36 2.13 -18.44 13.09
N PRO A 37 0.87 -18.04 12.82
CA PRO A 37 0.57 -17.24 11.64
C PRO A 37 1.18 -15.84 11.76
N VAL A 38 1.84 -15.37 10.70
CA VAL A 38 2.38 -14.00 10.58
C VAL A 38 1.32 -12.98 10.13
N THR A 39 0.04 -13.38 10.12
CA THR A 39 -1.06 -12.58 9.61
C THR A 39 -1.45 -11.47 10.58
N ILE A 40 -1.84 -10.31 10.05
CA ILE A 40 -2.43 -9.21 10.80
C ILE A 40 -3.94 -9.22 10.56
N GLN A 41 -4.75 -9.26 11.63
CA GLN A 41 -6.21 -9.29 11.51
C GLN A 41 -6.80 -7.90 11.29
N TYR A 42 -6.79 -7.42 10.04
CA TYR A 42 -7.50 -6.18 9.68
C TYR A 42 -9.02 -6.38 9.80
N PRO A 43 -9.80 -5.45 10.41
CA PRO A 43 -9.44 -4.09 10.82
C PRO A 43 -9.02 -3.90 12.28
N TYR A 44 -9.09 -4.94 13.11
CA TYR A 44 -8.89 -4.87 14.57
C TYR A 44 -7.41 -4.79 14.98
N GLU A 45 -6.52 -5.34 14.17
CA GLU A 45 -5.07 -5.22 14.33
C GLU A 45 -4.50 -4.41 13.16
N LYS A 46 -3.73 -3.36 13.47
CA LYS A 46 -3.06 -2.53 12.45
C LYS A 46 -1.57 -2.38 12.78
N SER A 47 -0.74 -2.45 11.75
CA SER A 47 0.68 -2.15 11.87
C SER A 47 0.91 -0.65 12.01
N ILE A 48 1.82 -0.27 12.90
CA ILE A 48 2.28 1.11 13.02
C ILE A 48 3.10 1.45 11.78
N MET A 49 2.71 2.53 11.08
CA MET A 49 3.41 2.99 9.89
C MET A 49 4.78 3.58 10.27
N SER A 50 5.75 3.51 9.36
CA SER A 50 7.04 4.16 9.56
C SER A 50 6.90 5.69 9.49
N GLU A 51 7.85 6.42 10.10
CA GLU A 51 7.86 7.88 10.07
C GLU A 51 7.88 8.46 8.64
N ARG A 52 8.54 7.76 7.71
CA ARG A 52 8.66 8.17 6.29
C ARG A 52 7.57 7.58 5.39
N PHE A 53 6.53 6.98 5.96
CA PHE A 53 5.44 6.44 5.16
C PHE A 53 4.70 7.56 4.42
N ARG A 54 4.53 7.39 3.11
CA ARG A 54 3.84 8.35 2.23
C ARG A 54 2.36 7.98 2.15
N GLY A 55 1.55 8.62 2.99
CA GLY A 55 0.09 8.47 2.99
C GLY A 55 -0.62 9.54 2.13
N ARG A 56 -1.80 9.96 2.59
CA ARG A 56 -2.53 11.11 2.02
C ARG A 56 -1.72 12.40 2.18
N ILE A 57 -1.74 13.24 1.16
CA ILE A 57 -1.17 14.59 1.21
C ILE A 57 -2.05 15.45 2.13
N HIS A 58 -1.41 16.21 3.02
CA HIS A 58 -2.06 17.25 3.81
C HIS A 58 -1.85 18.59 3.13
N PHE A 59 -2.89 19.41 3.04
CA PHE A 59 -2.82 20.74 2.43
C PHE A 59 -3.46 21.77 3.36
N GLU A 60 -2.76 22.89 3.54
CA GLU A 60 -3.23 24.04 4.30
C GLU A 60 -3.49 25.19 3.33
N PHE A 61 -4.75 25.62 3.26
CA PHE A 61 -5.19 26.65 2.32
C PHE A 61 -4.52 27.99 2.60
N ASP A 62 -4.41 28.38 3.87
CA ASP A 62 -3.92 29.70 4.28
C ASP A 62 -2.43 29.92 3.99
N LYS A 63 -1.66 28.85 3.78
CA LYS A 63 -0.21 28.92 3.51
C LYS A 63 0.12 28.93 2.02
N CYS A 64 -0.83 28.65 1.13
CA CYS A 64 -0.56 28.53 -0.29
C CYS A 64 -0.47 29.90 -0.98
N ILE A 65 0.58 30.09 -1.79
CA ILE A 65 0.81 31.34 -2.56
C ILE A 65 0.56 31.18 -4.06
N ALA A 66 -0.10 30.09 -4.48
CA ALA A 66 -0.37 29.78 -5.89
C ALA A 66 0.88 29.84 -6.81
N CYS A 67 1.95 29.15 -6.39
CA CYS A 67 3.22 29.08 -7.13
C CYS A 67 3.28 27.99 -8.22
N GLU A 68 2.28 27.09 -8.26
CA GLU A 68 2.16 25.97 -9.22
C GLU A 68 3.38 25.04 -9.27
N VAL A 69 4.22 25.02 -8.24
CA VAL A 69 5.34 24.07 -8.12
C VAL A 69 4.82 22.64 -7.97
N CYS A 70 3.72 22.46 -7.24
CA CYS A 70 3.08 21.16 -7.06
C CYS A 70 2.60 20.53 -8.38
N VAL A 71 2.15 21.34 -9.34
CA VAL A 71 1.73 20.88 -10.67
C VAL A 71 2.97 20.49 -11.46
N ARG A 72 3.91 21.43 -11.62
CA ARG A 72 5.14 21.25 -12.43
C ARG A 72 6.04 20.10 -12.01
N VAL A 73 6.06 19.74 -10.72
CA VAL A 73 6.86 18.63 -10.19
C VAL A 73 6.10 17.30 -10.24
N CYS A 74 4.76 17.34 -10.34
CA CYS A 74 3.96 16.13 -10.42
C CYS A 74 4.25 15.40 -11.74
N PRO A 75 4.56 14.09 -11.73
CA PRO A 75 4.83 13.33 -12.96
C PRO A 75 3.66 13.30 -13.96
N ILE A 76 2.45 13.61 -13.51
CA ILE A 76 1.20 13.52 -14.26
C ILE A 76 0.34 14.79 -14.16
N ASP A 77 0.88 15.89 -13.63
CA ASP A 77 0.15 17.16 -13.45
C ASP A 77 -1.21 17.00 -12.72
N LEU A 78 -1.27 16.14 -11.70
CA LEU A 78 -2.52 15.79 -11.00
C LEU A 78 -3.20 16.95 -10.25
N PRO A 79 -2.50 17.79 -9.45
CA PRO A 79 -3.18 18.79 -8.64
C PRO A 79 -3.72 19.94 -9.51
N VAL A 80 -4.99 20.27 -9.33
CA VAL A 80 -5.65 21.41 -9.99
C VAL A 80 -5.59 22.61 -9.07
N VAL A 81 -4.98 23.69 -9.54
CA VAL A 81 -4.77 24.94 -8.80
C VAL A 81 -5.46 26.09 -9.53
N ASP A 82 -6.53 26.61 -8.94
CA ASP A 82 -7.23 27.79 -9.46
C ASP A 82 -6.83 29.02 -8.63
N TRP A 83 -6.39 30.10 -9.28
CA TRP A 83 -6.04 31.35 -8.59
C TRP A 83 -6.49 32.59 -9.39
N ARG A 84 -6.68 33.69 -8.68
CA ARG A 84 -7.00 35.02 -9.23
C ARG A 84 -5.88 35.99 -8.91
N LEU A 85 -5.51 36.83 -9.86
CA LEU A 85 -4.63 37.97 -9.59
C LEU A 85 -5.46 39.14 -9.07
N GLU A 86 -5.23 39.52 -7.82
CA GLU A 86 -5.72 40.78 -7.29
C GLU A 86 -4.78 41.89 -7.79
N ARG A 87 -5.25 42.69 -8.76
CA ARG A 87 -4.41 43.71 -9.41
C ARG A 87 -4.01 44.85 -8.46
N ASP A 88 -4.86 45.16 -7.50
CA ASP A 88 -4.66 46.26 -6.56
C ASP A 88 -3.50 45.98 -5.58
N ILE A 89 -3.36 44.72 -5.16
CA ILE A 89 -2.33 44.27 -4.20
C ILE A 89 -1.14 43.60 -4.92
N GLN A 90 -1.26 43.39 -6.25
CA GLN A 90 -0.34 42.58 -7.05
C GLN A 90 -0.04 41.21 -6.43
N LYS A 91 -1.05 40.59 -5.81
CA LYS A 91 -0.94 39.28 -5.16
C LYS A 91 -1.87 38.28 -5.83
N LYS A 92 -1.40 37.04 -5.92
CA LYS A 92 -2.24 35.91 -6.32
C LYS A 92 -3.05 35.45 -5.12
N GLN A 93 -4.35 35.39 -5.28
CA GLN A 93 -5.27 34.78 -4.33
C GLN A 93 -5.63 33.38 -4.83
N LEU A 94 -5.43 32.36 -3.99
CA LEU A 94 -5.87 31.01 -4.29
C LEU A 94 -7.40 30.96 -4.22
N LEU A 95 -8.04 30.36 -5.22
CA LEU A 95 -9.48 30.13 -5.25
C LEU A 95 -9.80 28.70 -4.84
N ASN A 96 -9.23 27.73 -5.55
CA ASN A 96 -9.44 26.32 -5.29
C ASN A 96 -8.13 25.54 -5.41
N TYR A 97 -7.98 24.52 -4.56
CA TYR A 97 -6.99 23.47 -4.71
C TYR A 97 -7.69 22.12 -4.64
N LYS A 98 -7.49 21.28 -5.65
CA LYS A 98 -8.15 19.98 -5.82
C LYS A 98 -7.16 18.92 -6.27
N TYR A 99 -7.31 17.69 -5.79
CA TYR A 99 -6.64 16.52 -6.36
C TYR A 99 -7.64 15.38 -6.48
N GLU A 100 -7.65 14.71 -7.62
CA GLU A 100 -8.55 13.58 -7.85
C GLU A 100 -7.84 12.28 -7.43
N LEU A 101 -8.40 11.58 -6.44
CA LEU A 101 -7.99 10.22 -6.12
C LEU A 101 -8.93 9.26 -6.85
N SER A 102 -8.40 8.17 -7.42
CA SER A 102 -9.22 7.17 -8.10
C SER A 102 -10.06 6.37 -7.09
N THR A 103 -11.28 6.80 -6.83
CA THR A 103 -12.28 6.04 -6.06
C THR A 103 -13.27 5.32 -6.98
N TYR A 104 -14.00 4.35 -6.43
CA TYR A 104 -14.96 3.53 -7.18
C TYR A 104 -16.05 4.37 -7.88
N ASP A 105 -16.47 5.47 -7.24
CA ASP A 105 -17.29 6.49 -7.87
C ASP A 105 -16.44 7.75 -8.08
N ARG A 106 -16.29 8.17 -9.34
CA ARG A 106 -15.33 9.21 -9.76
C ARG A 106 -15.73 10.61 -9.27
N HIS A 107 -16.98 10.79 -8.83
CA HIS A 107 -17.54 12.12 -8.52
C HIS A 107 -17.78 12.39 -7.02
N GLU A 108 -17.67 11.42 -6.12
CA GLU A 108 -18.00 11.63 -4.69
C GLU A 108 -16.86 12.18 -3.84
N LEU A 109 -15.60 12.07 -4.28
CA LEU A 109 -14.44 12.45 -3.46
C LEU A 109 -13.40 13.27 -4.24
N ASN A 110 -13.84 14.34 -4.90
CA ASN A 110 -12.89 15.43 -5.15
C ASN A 110 -12.49 15.97 -3.76
N TYR A 111 -11.27 15.65 -3.32
CA TYR A 111 -10.75 16.17 -2.07
C TYR A 111 -10.49 17.67 -2.28
N ASN A 112 -11.53 18.46 -2.06
CA ASN A 112 -11.45 19.91 -2.04
C ASN A 112 -10.50 20.35 -0.92
N GLN A 113 -10.03 21.59 -0.99
CA GLN A 113 -9.13 22.20 0.01
C GLN A 113 -9.49 21.91 1.48
N ILE A 114 -10.78 21.81 1.81
CA ILE A 114 -11.28 21.50 3.15
C ILE A 114 -11.04 20.02 3.52
N ALA A 115 -11.26 19.09 2.60
CA ALA A 115 -11.10 17.66 2.85
C ALA A 115 -9.61 17.27 3.01
N LEU A 116 -8.74 17.97 2.29
CA LEU A 116 -7.29 17.84 2.41
C LEU A 116 -6.72 18.38 3.73
N GLY A 117 -7.29 19.47 4.24
CA GLY A 117 -6.91 20.06 5.53
C GLY A 117 -7.38 19.26 6.74
N ARG A 118 -8.17 18.19 6.55
CA ARG A 118 -8.55 17.29 7.65
C ARG A 118 -7.33 16.51 8.12
N LEU A 119 -7.10 16.53 9.44
CA LEU A 119 -6.07 15.75 10.08
C LEU A 119 -6.14 14.26 9.68
N PRO A 120 -4.99 13.57 9.57
CA PRO A 120 -4.96 12.14 9.35
C PRO A 120 -5.57 11.40 10.54
N ILE A 121 -6.24 10.28 10.26
CA ILE A 121 -6.74 9.39 11.32
C ILE A 121 -5.51 8.77 12.02
N SER A 122 -5.39 9.00 13.33
CA SER A 122 -4.28 8.45 14.10
C SER A 122 -4.60 7.02 14.52
N ILE A 123 -3.80 6.05 14.07
CA ILE A 123 -3.94 4.63 14.47
C ILE A 123 -3.69 4.48 15.99
N ILE A 124 -3.01 5.44 16.63
CA ILE A 124 -2.65 5.45 18.07
C ILE A 124 -3.81 5.91 18.95
N GLY A 125 -4.75 6.68 18.43
CA GLY A 125 -5.88 7.22 19.20
C GLY A 125 -7.09 6.28 19.29
N ASP A 126 -7.14 5.23 18.46
CA ASP A 126 -8.30 4.37 18.35
C ASP A 126 -8.22 3.21 19.36
N TYR A 127 -9.04 3.25 20.42
CA TYR A 127 -9.08 2.20 21.44
C TYR A 127 -9.59 0.84 20.92
N THR A 128 -10.26 0.82 19.76
CA THR A 128 -10.76 -0.41 19.12
C THR A 128 -9.68 -1.15 18.34
N ILE A 129 -8.48 -0.57 18.20
CA ILE A 129 -7.41 -1.08 17.36
C ILE A 129 -6.21 -1.48 18.20
N LYS A 130 -5.79 -2.74 18.05
CA LYS A 130 -4.54 -3.22 18.61
C LYS A 130 -3.38 -2.86 17.67
N GLN A 131 -2.40 -2.15 18.20
CA GLN A 131 -1.23 -1.69 17.45
C GLN A 131 -0.13 -2.74 17.43
N LEU A 132 0.39 -3.02 16.24
CA LEU A 132 1.54 -3.90 16.04
C LEU A 132 2.76 -3.10 15.61
N GLY A 133 3.84 -3.17 16.40
CA GLY A 133 5.11 -2.54 16.06
C GLY A 133 5.82 -3.28 14.94
N ILE A 134 6.26 -2.56 13.90
CA ILE A 134 7.12 -3.13 12.86
C ILE A 134 8.55 -3.18 13.41
N ARG A 135 9.23 -4.32 13.30
CA ARG A 135 10.63 -4.55 13.74
C ARG A 135 11.67 -3.63 13.05
N LEU A 136 11.26 -2.82 12.07
CA LEU A 136 12.12 -1.92 11.29
C LEU A 136 12.40 -0.56 11.97
N GLN A 137 11.94 -0.32 13.20
CA GLN A 137 12.23 0.94 13.92
C GLN A 137 13.62 1.00 14.58
N SER A 138 14.51 0.05 14.28
CA SER A 138 15.88 -0.02 14.79
C SER A 138 16.88 0.27 13.66
N LYS A 139 16.97 1.53 13.22
CA LYS A 139 18.16 2.06 12.53
C LYS A 139 18.19 3.58 12.62
#